data_AF-A0A519EEG4-F1
#
_entry.id   AF-A0A519EEG4-F1
#
_cell.length_a   1.000
_cell.length_b   1.000
_cell.length_c   1.000
_cell.angle_alpha   90.00
_cell.angle_beta   90.00
_cell.angle_gamma   90.00
#
_symmetry.space_group_name_H-M   'P 1'
#
loop_
_entity.id
_entity.type
_entity.pdbx_description
1 polymer ?
#
loop_
_entity_poly.entity_id
_entity_poly.type
_entity_poly.pdbx_seq_one_letter_code
_entity_poly.pdbx_strand_id
1 'polypeptide(L)'
;MSKPSASAKSAPSTIQEEPASYELAVEELERLVQAMEAGQLPLDQLLASYQRGAALLKYCRTRLQAVEQQVQVIEGGGAQAWGDE
;
A
#
# COMPACT_ATOMS: atom_id res chain seq x y z
N MET A 1 -8.13 -31.41 41.55
CA MET A 1 -7.52 -31.87 40.29
C MET A 1 -7.17 -30.67 39.44
N SER A 2 -5.87 -30.45 39.22
CA SER A 2 -5.35 -29.43 38.31
C SER A 2 -5.44 -29.90 36.86
N LYS A 3 -5.87 -29.03 35.95
CA LYS A 3 -5.18 -28.80 34.67
C LYS A 3 -5.70 -27.51 33.98
N PRO A 4 -4.81 -26.57 33.62
CA PRO A 4 -5.10 -25.32 32.92
C PRO A 4 -4.90 -25.45 31.39
N SER A 5 -5.03 -24.31 30.70
CA SER A 5 -4.59 -24.04 29.30
C SER A 5 -5.64 -24.35 28.21
N ALA A 6 -5.90 -23.47 27.24
CA ALA A 6 -4.97 -22.56 26.59
C ALA A 6 -5.64 -21.27 26.08
N SER A 7 -5.08 -20.12 26.48
CA SER A 7 -5.10 -18.92 25.67
C SER A 7 -4.12 -19.14 24.51
N ALA A 8 -4.65 -19.40 23.31
CA ALA A 8 -3.86 -19.28 22.09
C ALA A 8 -3.68 -17.79 21.78
N LYS A 9 -2.60 -17.22 22.31
CA LYS A 9 -2.13 -15.87 22.00
C LYS A 9 -1.54 -15.93 20.58
N SER A 10 -2.34 -15.54 19.59
CA SER A 10 -1.91 -15.46 18.19
C SER A 10 -0.66 -14.58 18.08
N ALA A 11 0.40 -15.15 17.53
CA ALA A 11 1.64 -14.43 17.21
C ALA A 11 1.34 -13.26 16.26
N PRO A 12 2.06 -12.12 16.34
CA PRO A 12 1.93 -11.08 15.33
C PRO A 12 2.63 -11.58 14.07
N SER A 13 1.85 -12.10 13.12
CA SER A 13 2.28 -12.20 11.74
C SER A 13 2.55 -10.78 11.26
N THR A 14 3.79 -10.46 10.95
CA THR A 14 4.19 -9.24 10.26
C THR A 14 3.66 -9.28 8.83
N ILE A 15 2.34 -9.17 8.69
CA ILE A 15 1.68 -8.82 7.44
C ILE A 15 1.78 -7.30 7.42
N GLN A 16 2.63 -6.78 6.55
CA GLN A 16 2.65 -5.34 6.29
C GLN A 16 1.28 -4.99 5.71
N GLU A 17 0.37 -4.47 6.55
CA GLU A 17 -0.99 -4.13 6.17
C GLU A 17 -0.96 -3.14 4.99
N GLU A 18 -1.80 -3.42 3.99
CA GLU A 18 -1.97 -2.53 2.86
C GLU A 18 -2.57 -1.20 3.34
N PRO A 19 -2.12 -0.06 2.78
CA PRO A 19 -2.63 1.24 3.16
C PRO A 19 -4.11 1.38 2.79
N ALA A 20 -4.88 2.06 3.64
CA ALA A 20 -6.33 2.19 3.48
C ALA A 20 -6.74 3.08 2.29
N SER A 21 -5.85 3.98 1.83
CA SER A 21 -6.09 4.83 0.66
C SER A 21 -4.79 5.15 -0.09
N TYR A 22 -4.92 5.73 -1.29
CA TYR A 22 -3.75 6.16 -2.08
C TYR A 22 -3.00 7.30 -1.38
N GLU A 23 -3.72 8.26 -0.84
CA GLU A 23 -3.18 9.44 -0.15
C GLU A 23 -2.38 9.02 1.09
N LEU A 24 -2.90 8.07 1.87
CA LEU A 24 -2.18 7.53 3.02
C LEU A 24 -0.93 6.76 2.62
N ALA A 25 -0.97 6.04 1.50
CA ALA A 25 0.20 5.33 0.98
C ALA A 25 1.32 6.29 0.57
N VAL A 26 0.96 7.40 -0.08
CA VAL A 26 1.89 8.46 -0.49
C VAL A 26 2.46 9.16 0.74
N GLU A 27 1.62 9.56 1.69
CA GLU A 27 2.07 10.23 2.91
C GLU A 27 3.06 9.37 3.71
N GLU A 28 2.78 8.07 3.84
CA GLU A 28 3.68 7.14 4.50
C GLU A 28 5.02 7.01 3.75
N LEU A 29 4.98 6.93 2.41
CA LEU A 29 6.17 6.83 1.58
C LEU A 29 7.04 8.09 1.72
N GLU A 30 6.45 9.28 1.72
CA GLU A 30 7.15 10.56 1.91
C GLU A 30 7.86 10.61 3.25
N ARG A 31 7.16 10.25 4.35
CA ARG A 31 7.77 10.20 5.69
C ARG A 31 8.93 9.20 5.75
N LEU A 32 8.77 8.05 5.10
CA LEU A 32 9.78 7.01 5.08
C LEU A 32 11.04 7.47 4.32
N VAL A 33 10.85 8.08 3.14
CA VAL A 33 11.96 8.66 2.35
C VAL A 33 12.66 9.76 3.14
N GLN A 34 11.90 10.66 3.78
CA GLN A 34 12.48 11.73 4.59
C GLN A 34 13.33 11.19 5.74
N ALA A 35 12.90 10.12 6.40
CA ALA A 35 13.67 9.47 7.46
C ALA A 35 14.96 8.79 6.94
N MET A 36 14.91 8.21 5.73
CA MET A 36 16.08 7.62 5.07
C MET A 36 17.10 8.67 4.66
N GLU A 37 16.65 9.78 4.07
CA GLU A 37 17.49 10.90 3.64
C GLU A 37 18.11 11.66 4.82
N ALA A 38 17.39 11.76 5.94
CA ALA A 38 17.91 12.35 7.17
C ALA A 38 19.03 11.51 7.82
N GLY A 39 19.27 10.29 7.36
CA GLY A 39 20.29 9.38 7.91
C GLY A 39 19.98 8.95 9.36
N GLN A 40 18.73 9.08 9.80
CA GLN A 40 18.30 8.81 11.18
C GLN A 40 17.93 7.33 11.40
N LEU A 41 17.93 6.51 10.35
CA LEU A 41 17.60 5.10 10.41
C LEU A 41 18.86 4.24 10.69
N PRO A 42 18.85 3.41 11.75
CA PRO A 42 19.92 2.44 11.95
C PRO A 42 19.92 1.40 10.83
N LEU A 43 21.08 0.77 10.60
CA LEU A 43 21.27 -0.23 9.53
C LEU A 43 20.23 -1.35 9.53
N ASP A 44 19.82 -1.81 10.71
CA ASP A 44 18.83 -2.87 10.87
C ASP A 44 17.43 -2.44 10.37
N GLN A 45 17.09 -1.15 10.48
CA GLN A 45 15.82 -0.61 10.02
C GLN A 45 15.84 -0.19 8.55
N LEU A 46 17.01 0.10 7.97
CA LEU A 46 17.16 0.49 6.56
C LEU A 46 16.54 -0.55 5.61
N LEU A 47 16.76 -1.84 5.86
CA LEU A 47 16.19 -2.91 5.04
C LEU A 47 14.65 -2.96 5.17
N ALA A 48 14.13 -2.83 6.38
CA ALA A 48 12.69 -2.83 6.63
C ALA A 48 12.00 -1.62 5.99
N SER A 49 12.61 -0.43 6.12
CA SER A 49 12.15 0.80 5.46
C SER A 49 12.15 0.65 3.95
N TYR A 50 13.21 0.10 3.36
CA TYR A 50 13.26 -0.16 1.93
C TYR A 50 12.14 -1.11 1.47
N GLN A 51 11.92 -2.22 2.17
CA GLN A 51 10.86 -3.18 1.85
C GLN A 51 9.46 -2.54 1.93
N ARG A 52 9.20 -1.75 2.99
CA ARG A 52 7.95 -1.02 3.14
C ARG A 52 7.75 0.00 2.02
N GLY A 53 8.79 0.78 1.70
CA GLY A 53 8.77 1.73 0.59
C GLY A 53 8.47 1.06 -0.76
N ALA A 54 9.07 -0.11 -1.02
CA ALA A 54 8.80 -0.90 -2.22
C ALA A 54 7.35 -1.39 -2.28
N ALA A 55 6.78 -1.81 -1.15
CA ALA A 55 5.38 -2.22 -1.04
C ALA A 55 4.42 -1.04 -1.32
N LEU A 56 4.68 0.12 -0.71
CA LEU A 56 3.90 1.35 -0.92
C LEU A 56 3.94 1.80 -2.40
N LEU A 57 5.13 1.81 -3.01
CA LEU A 57 5.29 2.12 -4.43
C LEU A 57 4.50 1.17 -5.33
N LYS A 58 4.53 -0.14 -5.03
CA LYS A 58 3.75 -1.14 -5.77
C LYS A 58 2.26 -0.86 -5.66
N TYR A 59 1.76 -0.61 -4.45
CA TYR A 59 0.36 -0.26 -4.21
C TYR A 59 -0.05 0.97 -5.03
N CYS A 60 0.71 2.07 -4.94
CA CYS A 60 0.40 3.31 -5.67
C CYS A 60 0.33 3.08 -7.19
N ARG A 61 1.28 2.34 -7.77
CA ARG A 61 1.27 2.01 -9.21
C ARG A 61 0.05 1.18 -9.60
N THR A 62 -0.29 0.16 -8.82
CA THR A 62 -1.47 -0.67 -9.09
C THR A 62 -2.76 0.14 -9.05
N ARG A 63 -2.89 1.07 -8.10
CA ARG A 63 -4.07 1.97 -8.04
C ARG A 63 -4.16 2.87 -9.26
N LEU A 64 -3.04 3.48 -9.68
CA LEU A 64 -3.02 4.34 -10.88
C LEU A 64 -3.36 3.56 -12.15
N GLN A 65 -2.80 2.35 -12.31
CA GLN A 65 -3.11 1.48 -13.45
C GLN A 65 -4.59 1.08 -13.49
N ALA A 66 -5.21 0.80 -12.34
CA ALA A 66 -6.63 0.49 -12.28
C ALA A 66 -7.50 1.67 -12.72
N VAL A 67 -7.13 2.89 -12.32
CA VAL A 67 -7.84 4.11 -12.74
C VAL A 67 -7.65 4.36 -14.23
N GLU A 68 -6.42 4.24 -14.75
CA GLU A 68 -6.13 4.40 -16.18
C GLU A 68 -6.95 3.42 -17.04
N GLN A 69 -7.04 2.15 -16.62
CA GLN A 69 -7.87 1.15 -17.30
C GLN A 69 -9.36 1.52 -17.28
N GLN A 70 -9.88 2.05 -16.17
CA GLN A 70 -11.26 2.50 -16.10
C GLN A 70 -11.53 3.68 -17.04
N VAL A 71 -10.62 4.65 -17.10
CA VAL A 71 -10.71 5.79 -18.02
C VAL A 71 -10.72 5.30 -19.47
N GLN A 72 -9.82 4.37 -19.82
CA GLN A 72 -9.76 3.81 -21.17
C GLN A 72 -11.05 3.08 -21.58
N VAL A 73 -11.71 2.39 -20.65
CA VAL A 73 -13.02 1.75 -20.91
C VAL A 73 -14.11 2.81 -21.16
N ILE A 74 -14.09 3.91 -20.42
CA ILE A 74 -15.06 5.02 -20.60
C ILE A 74 -14.82 5.71 -21.95
N GLU A 75 -13.57 5.98 -22.32
CA GLU A 75 -13.23 6.61 -23.60
C GLU A 75 -13.49 5.67 -24.79
N GLY A 76 -13.15 4.38 -24.66
CA GLY A 76 -13.36 3.37 -25.69
C GLY A 76 -14.82 2.91 -25.83
N GLY A 77 -15.63 3.01 -24.78
CA GLY A 77 -17.06 2.67 -24.78
C GLY A 77 -18.01 3.87 -24.90
N GLY A 78 -17.54 5.08 -24.63
CA GLY A 78 -18.35 6.31 -24.59
C GLY A 78 -18.46 7.06 -25.92
N ALA A 79 -17.64 6.74 -26.92
CA ALA A 79 -17.72 7.36 -28.25
C ALA A 79 -18.97 6.95 -29.05
N GLN A 80 -19.75 5.97 -28.60
CA GLN A 80 -20.95 5.48 -29.30
C GLN A 80 -22.28 5.66 -28.53
N ALA A 81 -22.30 6.37 -27.40
CA ALA A 81 -23.52 6.57 -26.61
C ALA A 81 -23.88 8.02 -26.28
N TRP A 82 -23.06 9.00 -26.72
CA TRP A 82 -23.40 10.43 -26.62
C TRP A 82 -23.34 11.10 -27.99
N GLY A 83 -24.33 10.77 -28.81
CA GLY A 83 -24.49 11.31 -30.16
C GLY A 83 -25.86 10.97 -30.73
N ASP A 84 -26.93 11.23 -29.97
CA ASP A 84 -28.30 11.28 -30.48
C ASP A 84 -28.98 12.48 -29.82
N GLU A 85 -28.72 13.66 -30.38
CA GLU A 85 -29.73 14.69 -30.65
C GLU A 85 -29.27 15.63 -31.77
#